data_AF-V9GI12-F1
#
_entry.id   AF-V9GI12-F1
#
_cell.length_a   1.000
_cell.length_b   1.000
_cell.length_c   1.000
_cell.angle_alpha   90.00
_cell.angle_beta   90.00
_cell.angle_gamma   90.00
#
_symmetry.space_group_name_H-M   'P 1'
#
loop_
_entity.id
_entity.type
_entity.pdbx_description
1 polymer ?
#
loop_
_entity_poly.entity_id
_entity_poly.type
_entity_poly.pdbx_seq_one_letter_code
_entity_poly.pdbx_strand_id
1 'polypeptide(L)'
;MKKGKSILLLTLLFSIFSVTAYADNASAHKKPPTQAIPAPKFYGSPSSSISSGVVVPEGSSYLYTSGTVPPLLNKDGKTVYERYGDTKTQGIGILKEIEKQLKEQGLTMKDVVYLRVYITPDAAKNVTFDYTGWFDAYAQFFNTKANPVKQLGRR
;
A
#
# COMPACT_ATOMS: atom_id res chain seq x y z
N MET A 1 48.24 42.77 54.44
CA MET A 1 48.89 41.45 54.57
C MET A 1 48.39 40.52 53.46
N LYS A 2 49.33 39.81 52.83
CA LYS A 2 49.21 38.69 51.87
C LYS A 2 48.58 38.93 50.48
N LYS A 3 49.51 39.14 49.54
CA LYS A 3 49.45 38.80 48.11
C LYS A 3 49.31 37.27 47.92
N GLY A 4 48.55 36.85 46.90
CA GLY A 4 48.57 35.50 46.33
C GLY A 4 48.07 35.57 44.89
N LYS A 5 48.89 35.09 43.94
CA LYS A 5 48.80 35.33 42.49
C LYS A 5 47.96 34.26 41.77
N SER A 6 47.46 34.67 40.60
CA SER A 6 46.81 33.89 39.53
C SER A 6 47.69 32.78 38.91
N ILE A 7 47.09 31.96 38.03
CA ILE A 7 47.60 30.90 37.10
C ILE A 7 47.10 29.49 37.52
N LEU A 8 46.31 28.73 36.74
CA LEU A 8 46.47 28.19 35.37
C LEU A 8 45.07 27.81 34.82
N LEU A 9 44.49 28.44 33.78
CA LEU A 9 44.58 28.16 32.34
C LEU A 9 44.35 26.69 31.87
N LEU A 10 43.26 26.53 31.09
CA LEU A 10 43.15 25.82 29.80
C LEU A 10 42.35 24.48 29.74
N THR A 11 41.51 24.41 28.70
CA THR A 11 40.68 23.31 28.17
C THR A 11 39.28 23.22 28.80
N LEU A 12 38.14 23.24 28.10
CA LEU A 12 37.79 23.21 26.67
C LEU A 12 36.27 23.54 26.61
N LEU A 13 35.81 24.73 26.21
CA LEU A 13 35.34 25.03 24.85
C LEU A 13 34.66 23.85 24.11
N PHE A 14 33.56 23.30 24.63
CA PHE A 14 32.68 22.37 23.87
C PHE A 14 31.20 22.39 24.31
N SER A 15 30.63 23.55 24.64
CA SER A 15 29.17 23.71 24.63
C SER A 15 28.74 24.26 23.28
N ILE A 16 28.97 23.47 22.24
CA ILE A 16 28.50 23.76 20.88
C ILE A 16 27.03 23.36 20.83
N PHE A 17 26.20 24.34 20.50
CA PHE A 17 24.83 24.17 20.03
C PHE A 17 24.70 22.92 19.16
N SER A 18 24.00 21.91 19.68
CA SER A 18 23.52 20.78 18.88
C SER A 18 22.01 20.72 19.00
N VAL A 19 21.33 21.80 18.58
CA VAL A 19 20.03 21.64 17.95
C VAL A 19 20.35 21.31 16.50
N THR A 20 20.49 20.02 16.23
CA THR A 20 20.47 19.51 14.87
C THR A 20 19.17 19.98 14.23
N ALA A 21 19.28 20.92 13.31
CA ALA A 21 18.26 21.12 12.31
C ALA A 21 18.03 19.75 11.66
N TYR A 22 16.89 19.12 11.97
CA TYR A 22 16.27 18.22 11.03
C TYR A 22 15.88 19.11 9.85
N ALA A 23 16.85 19.35 8.96
CA ALA A 23 16.51 19.65 7.59
C ALA A 23 15.70 18.45 7.15
N ASP A 24 14.39 18.65 6.99
CA ASP A 24 13.55 17.84 6.14
C ASP A 24 14.13 17.95 4.73
N ASN A 25 15.25 17.26 4.51
CA ASN A 25 15.50 16.61 3.25
C ASN A 25 14.57 15.40 3.23
N ALA A 26 13.26 15.68 3.22
CA ALA A 26 12.36 14.92 2.39
C ALA A 26 13.02 14.99 1.02
N SER A 27 13.86 13.99 0.76
CA SER A 27 14.34 13.68 -0.57
C SER A 27 13.06 13.33 -1.29
N ALA A 28 12.36 14.36 -1.79
CA ALA A 28 11.32 14.25 -2.79
C ALA A 28 11.91 13.27 -3.77
N HIS A 29 11.38 12.04 -3.79
CA HIS A 29 11.91 10.97 -4.61
C HIS A 29 12.15 11.59 -5.97
N LYS A 30 13.43 11.79 -6.33
CA LYS A 30 13.78 12.47 -7.58
C LYS A 30 13.00 11.70 -8.62
N LYS A 31 12.06 12.40 -9.28
CA LYS A 31 11.21 11.82 -10.32
C LYS A 31 12.14 11.00 -11.21
N PRO A 32 11.88 9.69 -11.39
CA PRO A 32 12.72 8.85 -12.24
C PRO A 32 12.97 9.54 -13.59
N PRO A 33 14.10 9.24 -14.25
CA PRO A 33 14.53 9.94 -15.46
C PRO A 33 13.38 10.09 -16.45
N THR A 34 13.33 11.24 -17.13
CA THR A 34 12.31 11.67 -18.12
C THR A 34 12.19 10.75 -19.36
N GLN A 35 12.77 9.56 -19.34
CA GLN A 35 12.50 8.54 -20.33
C GLN A 35 11.17 7.87 -19.97
N ALA A 36 10.23 7.83 -20.92
CA ALA A 36 8.96 7.15 -20.71
C ALA A 36 9.23 5.68 -20.36
N ILE A 37 9.03 5.34 -19.08
CA ILE A 37 9.21 3.96 -18.61
C ILE A 37 8.14 3.11 -19.31
N PRO A 38 8.52 1.99 -19.95
CA PRO A 38 7.55 1.09 -20.56
C PRO A 38 6.49 0.62 -19.55
N ALA A 39 5.32 0.21 -20.03
CA ALA A 39 4.31 -0.38 -19.15
C ALA A 39 4.77 -1.77 -18.64
N PRO A 40 4.34 -2.21 -17.44
CA PRO A 40 4.58 -3.56 -16.97
C PRO A 40 4.05 -4.62 -17.94
N LYS A 41 4.80 -5.71 -18.12
CA LYS A 41 4.42 -6.83 -18.98
C LYS A 41 3.88 -7.98 -18.13
N PHE A 42 2.62 -8.35 -18.35
CA PHE A 42 1.96 -9.46 -17.67
C PHE A 42 2.00 -10.73 -18.53
N TYR A 43 2.13 -11.90 -17.88
CA TYR A 43 2.21 -13.21 -18.55
C TYR A 43 1.19 -14.18 -17.95
N GLY A 44 0.80 -15.22 -18.68
CA GLY A 44 -0.08 -16.29 -18.17
C GLY A 44 -1.14 -16.74 -19.18
N SER A 45 -2.00 -17.66 -18.75
CA SER A 45 -3.07 -18.19 -19.59
C SER A 45 -4.18 -17.15 -19.83
N PRO A 46 -4.72 -17.04 -21.06
CA PRO A 46 -5.91 -16.24 -21.33
C PRO A 46 -7.12 -16.62 -20.47
N SER A 47 -7.24 -17.90 -20.07
CA SER A 47 -8.35 -18.42 -19.26
C SER A 47 -8.27 -18.10 -17.76
N SER A 48 -7.13 -17.58 -17.27
CA SER A 48 -6.96 -17.22 -15.87
C SER A 48 -7.48 -15.81 -15.57
N SER A 49 -8.05 -15.63 -14.38
CA SER A 49 -8.48 -14.33 -13.84
C SER A 49 -7.32 -13.47 -13.31
N ILE A 50 -6.18 -14.10 -13.05
CA ILE A 50 -4.94 -13.48 -12.58
C ILE A 50 -3.77 -13.83 -13.49
N SER A 51 -2.79 -12.93 -13.58
CA SER A 51 -1.54 -13.20 -14.30
C SER A 51 -0.66 -14.20 -13.52
N SER A 52 0.13 -15.00 -14.25
CA SER A 52 1.13 -15.90 -13.69
C SER A 52 2.41 -15.18 -13.26
N GLY A 53 2.64 -13.96 -13.75
CA GLY A 53 3.81 -13.16 -13.42
C GLY A 53 3.79 -11.80 -14.10
N VAL A 54 4.51 -10.83 -13.53
CA VAL A 54 4.65 -9.49 -14.08
C VAL A 54 6.14 -9.14 -14.15
N VAL A 55 6.58 -8.58 -15.28
CA VAL A 55 7.89 -7.94 -15.40
C VAL A 55 7.67 -6.44 -15.29
N VAL A 56 8.24 -5.85 -14.25
CA VAL A 56 8.24 -4.40 -14.03
C VAL A 56 9.55 -3.85 -14.59
N PRO A 57 9.52 -2.83 -15.46
CA PRO A 57 10.73 -2.29 -16.07
C PRO A 57 11.71 -1.66 -15.08
N GLU A 58 12.98 -1.61 -15.49
CA GLU A 58 14.00 -0.88 -14.76
C GLU A 58 13.64 0.61 -14.66
N GLY A 59 13.94 1.22 -13.50
CA GLY A 59 13.65 2.63 -13.24
C GLY A 59 12.22 2.91 -12.77
N SER A 60 11.34 1.91 -12.69
CA SER A 60 10.01 2.08 -12.08
C SER A 60 10.08 2.37 -10.59
N SER A 61 9.20 3.26 -10.12
CA SER A 61 8.92 3.44 -8.69
C SER A 61 7.85 2.45 -8.22
N TYR A 62 7.92 2.06 -6.95
CA TYR A 62 6.90 1.23 -6.30
C TYR A 62 6.18 2.00 -5.21
N LEU A 63 4.87 1.87 -5.18
CA LEU A 63 4.04 2.22 -4.04
C LEU A 63 3.64 0.94 -3.31
N TYR A 64 4.02 0.82 -2.04
CA TYR A 64 3.54 -0.22 -1.15
C TYR A 64 2.50 0.39 -0.21
N THR A 65 1.31 -0.20 -0.17
CA THR A 65 0.26 0.18 0.78
C THR A 65 0.30 -0.73 2.00
N SER A 66 -0.18 -0.22 3.12
CA SER A 66 -0.54 -1.08 4.25
C SER A 66 -1.69 -2.03 3.86
N GLY A 67 -1.93 -3.05 4.69
CA GLY A 67 -3.09 -3.92 4.52
C GLY A 67 -4.40 -3.14 4.69
N THR A 68 -5.31 -3.32 3.74
CA THR A 68 -6.64 -2.68 3.76
C THR A 68 -7.68 -3.67 4.22
N VAL A 69 -8.48 -3.29 5.22
CA VAL A 69 -9.56 -4.10 5.81
C VAL A 69 -10.94 -3.64 5.31
N PRO A 70 -11.99 -4.45 5.46
CA PRO A 70 -13.33 -4.05 5.06
C PRO A 70 -13.80 -2.78 5.80
N PRO A 71 -14.39 -1.81 5.09
CA PRO A 71 -14.98 -0.65 5.73
C PRO A 71 -16.20 -1.05 6.57
N LEU A 72 -16.40 -0.37 7.70
CA LEU A 72 -17.59 -0.55 8.53
C LEU A 72 -18.81 0.05 7.82
N LEU A 73 -19.82 -0.79 7.57
CA LEU A 73 -21.09 -0.39 6.92
C LEU A 73 -22.13 0.04 7.96
N ASN A 74 -22.20 -0.68 9.08
CA ASN A 74 -23.15 -0.41 10.15
C ASN A 74 -22.48 -0.55 11.51
N LYS A 75 -22.30 0.57 12.21
CA LYS A 75 -21.72 0.58 13.56
C LYS A 75 -22.56 -0.16 14.60
N ASP A 76 -23.87 -0.22 14.40
CA ASP A 76 -24.82 -0.81 15.35
C ASP A 76 -25.13 -2.28 15.03
N GLY A 77 -24.53 -2.82 13.96
CA GLY A 77 -24.63 -4.24 13.61
C GLY A 77 -24.05 -5.12 14.73
N LYS A 78 -24.70 -6.24 15.00
CA LYS A 78 -24.31 -7.21 16.03
C LYS A 78 -23.52 -8.37 15.46
N THR A 79 -23.72 -8.68 14.18
CA THR A 79 -22.99 -9.73 13.45
C THR A 79 -21.97 -9.15 12.49
N VAL A 80 -21.00 -9.97 12.04
CA VAL A 80 -20.03 -9.58 11.00
C VAL A 80 -20.74 -9.17 9.71
N TYR A 81 -21.78 -9.91 9.31
CA TYR A 81 -22.55 -9.61 8.11
C TYR A 81 -23.31 -8.29 8.21
N GLU A 82 -23.91 -7.99 9.37
CA GLU A 82 -24.57 -6.70 9.57
C GLU A 82 -23.56 -5.54 9.55
N ARG A 83 -22.37 -5.74 10.12
CA ARG A 83 -21.34 -4.70 10.22
C ARG A 83 -20.57 -4.46 8.92
N TYR A 84 -20.30 -5.51 8.15
CA TYR A 84 -19.34 -5.47 7.04
C TYR A 84 -19.86 -6.11 5.75
N GLY A 85 -21.01 -6.79 5.79
CA GLY A 85 -21.54 -7.57 4.67
C GLY A 85 -20.86 -8.93 4.49
N ASP A 86 -21.21 -9.61 3.41
CA ASP A 86 -20.57 -10.85 2.98
C ASP A 86 -19.18 -10.59 2.36
N THR A 87 -18.43 -11.66 2.05
CA THR A 87 -17.07 -11.54 1.48
C THR A 87 -17.01 -10.69 0.20
N LYS A 88 -18.07 -10.72 -0.62
CA LYS A 88 -18.16 -9.89 -1.82
C LYS A 88 -18.28 -8.42 -1.47
N THR A 89 -19.19 -8.08 -0.55
CA THR A 89 -19.41 -6.70 -0.09
C THR A 89 -18.14 -6.14 0.56
N GLN A 90 -17.50 -6.94 1.41
CA GLN A 90 -16.22 -6.64 2.03
C GLN A 90 -15.12 -6.40 0.99
N GLY A 91 -15.00 -7.29 0.00
CA GLY A 91 -14.03 -7.18 -1.10
C GLY A 91 -14.22 -5.91 -1.93
N ILE A 92 -15.47 -5.55 -2.26
CA ILE A 92 -15.78 -4.32 -2.99
C ILE A 92 -15.36 -3.09 -2.16
N GLY A 93 -15.64 -3.10 -0.86
CA GLY A 93 -15.24 -2.02 0.05
C GLY A 93 -13.73 -1.83 0.11
N ILE A 94 -12.98 -2.93 0.27
CA ILE A 94 -11.51 -2.92 0.27
C ILE A 94 -10.95 -2.34 -1.03
N LEU A 95 -11.45 -2.82 -2.18
CA LEU A 95 -10.96 -2.38 -3.49
C LEU A 95 -11.27 -0.89 -3.74
N LYS A 96 -12.40 -0.37 -3.26
CA LYS A 96 -12.69 1.08 -3.31
C LYS A 96 -11.73 1.90 -2.46
N GLU A 97 -11.38 1.44 -1.26
CA GLU A 97 -10.43 2.16 -0.41
C GLU A 97 -9.02 2.14 -1.02
N ILE A 98 -8.60 1.02 -1.62
CA ILE A 98 -7.35 0.95 -2.40
C ILE A 98 -7.39 1.94 -3.57
N GLU A 99 -8.47 2.00 -4.33
CA GLU A 99 -8.60 2.97 -5.43
C GLU A 99 -8.44 4.41 -4.94
N LYS A 100 -9.03 4.75 -3.79
CA LYS A 100 -8.88 6.07 -3.18
C LYS A 100 -7.43 6.35 -2.78
N GLN A 101 -6.76 5.42 -2.10
CA GLN A 101 -5.35 5.55 -1.71
C GLN A 101 -4.44 5.75 -2.94
N LEU A 102 -4.71 5.04 -4.04
CA LEU A 102 -3.97 5.21 -5.29
C LEU A 102 -4.19 6.60 -5.88
N LYS A 103 -5.45 7.08 -5.90
CA LYS A 103 -5.80 8.42 -6.42
C LYS A 103 -5.06 9.54 -5.69
N GLU A 104 -4.88 9.43 -4.38
CA GLU A 104 -4.10 10.39 -3.57
C GLU A 104 -2.63 10.50 -4.01
N GLN A 105 -2.09 9.44 -4.62
CA GLN A 105 -0.74 9.39 -5.18
C GLN A 105 -0.70 9.64 -6.69
N GLY A 106 -1.82 10.04 -7.30
CA GLY A 106 -1.95 10.23 -8.75
C GLY A 106 -1.94 8.93 -9.56
N LEU A 107 -2.22 7.79 -8.91
CA LEU A 107 -2.29 6.46 -9.51
C LEU A 107 -3.74 6.00 -9.67
N THR A 108 -3.93 4.91 -10.40
CA THR A 108 -5.23 4.29 -10.67
C THR A 108 -5.18 2.77 -10.47
N MET A 109 -6.33 2.10 -10.49
CA MET A 109 -6.38 0.63 -10.43
C MET A 109 -5.63 -0.07 -11.59
N LYS A 110 -5.29 0.63 -12.67
CA LYS A 110 -4.47 0.10 -13.78
C LYS A 110 -3.00 -0.06 -13.39
N ASP A 111 -2.55 0.69 -12.39
CA ASP A 111 -1.16 0.73 -11.95
C ASP A 111 -0.85 -0.37 -10.91
N VAL A 112 -1.88 -1.11 -10.48
CA VAL A 112 -1.73 -2.25 -9.57
C VAL A 112 -1.13 -3.44 -10.30
N VAL A 113 0.13 -3.75 -9.97
CA VAL A 113 0.86 -4.88 -10.57
C VAL A 113 0.76 -6.17 -9.76
N TYR A 114 0.52 -6.06 -8.45
CA TYR A 114 0.45 -7.19 -7.52
C TYR A 114 -0.59 -6.96 -6.43
N LEU A 115 -1.39 -7.99 -6.15
CA LEU A 115 -2.32 -8.03 -5.01
C LEU A 115 -2.12 -9.31 -4.20
N ARG A 116 -2.08 -9.16 -2.86
CA ARG A 116 -2.12 -10.26 -1.91
C ARG A 116 -3.36 -10.12 -1.04
N VAL A 117 -4.11 -11.21 -0.95
CA VAL A 117 -5.42 -11.21 -0.30
C VAL A 117 -5.46 -12.35 0.69
N TYR A 118 -5.90 -12.06 1.90
CA TYR A 118 -6.13 -13.05 2.94
C TYR A 118 -7.62 -13.12 3.20
N ILE A 119 -8.22 -14.31 3.02
CA ILE A 119 -9.64 -14.55 3.26
C ILE A 119 -9.75 -15.41 4.50
N THR A 120 -10.60 -15.03 5.44
CA THR A 120 -10.90 -15.83 6.63
C THR A 120 -12.07 -16.79 6.34
N PRO A 121 -12.14 -17.97 6.97
CA PRO A 121 -13.31 -18.83 6.87
C PRO A 121 -14.58 -18.10 7.33
N ASP A 122 -15.65 -18.28 6.59
CA ASP A 122 -16.93 -17.63 6.85
C ASP A 122 -17.83 -18.55 7.68
N ALA A 123 -18.14 -18.12 8.90
CA ALA A 123 -18.99 -18.86 9.83
C ALA A 123 -20.43 -19.05 9.28
N ALA A 124 -20.91 -18.12 8.44
CA ALA A 124 -22.21 -18.23 7.78
C ALA A 124 -22.19 -19.20 6.58
N LYS A 125 -21.01 -19.65 6.14
CA LYS A 125 -20.82 -20.60 5.03
C LYS A 125 -20.11 -21.87 5.48
N ASN A 126 -20.61 -22.50 6.55
CA ASN A 126 -20.07 -23.76 7.09
C ASN A 126 -18.56 -23.68 7.43
N VAL A 127 -18.06 -22.51 7.83
CA VAL A 127 -16.65 -22.28 8.19
C VAL A 127 -15.72 -22.58 7.00
N THR A 128 -16.13 -22.17 5.80
CA THR A 128 -15.33 -22.31 4.56
C THR A 128 -14.92 -20.96 3.98
N PHE A 129 -13.85 -20.94 3.19
CA PHE A 129 -13.39 -19.71 2.53
C PHE A 129 -14.29 -19.36 1.33
N ASP A 130 -14.83 -18.14 1.32
CA ASP A 130 -15.67 -17.64 0.23
C ASP A 130 -14.85 -17.04 -0.93
N TYR A 131 -14.09 -17.89 -1.62
CA TYR A 131 -13.31 -17.45 -2.79
C TYR A 131 -14.20 -16.89 -3.91
N THR A 132 -15.41 -17.43 -4.08
CA THR A 132 -16.37 -16.96 -5.07
C THR A 132 -16.75 -15.51 -4.79
N GLY A 133 -17.11 -15.17 -3.54
CA GLY A 133 -17.41 -13.80 -3.15
C GLY A 133 -16.25 -12.84 -3.43
N TRP A 134 -15.01 -13.26 -3.14
CA TRP A 134 -13.83 -12.46 -3.47
C TRP A 134 -13.66 -12.24 -4.98
N PHE A 135 -13.75 -13.28 -5.80
CA PHE A 135 -13.57 -13.15 -7.26
C PHE A 135 -14.69 -12.35 -7.92
N ASP A 136 -15.91 -12.44 -7.40
CA ASP A 136 -17.05 -11.61 -7.79
C ASP A 136 -16.84 -10.11 -7.52
N ALA A 137 -16.17 -9.78 -6.41
CA ALA A 137 -15.76 -8.41 -6.11
C ALA A 137 -14.62 -7.98 -7.04
N TYR A 138 -13.57 -8.80 -7.15
CA TYR A 138 -12.39 -8.57 -7.98
C TYR A 138 -12.74 -8.25 -9.44
N ALA A 139 -13.67 -9.02 -10.02
CA ALA A 139 -14.08 -8.87 -11.42
C ALA A 139 -14.76 -7.53 -11.74
N GLN A 140 -15.14 -6.74 -10.72
CA GLN A 140 -15.67 -5.39 -10.93
C GLN A 140 -14.58 -4.34 -11.15
N PHE A 141 -13.35 -4.62 -10.72
CA PHE A 141 -12.24 -3.64 -10.75
C PHE A 141 -11.15 -4.00 -11.75
N PHE A 142 -11.01 -5.29 -12.10
CA PHE A 142 -9.93 -5.80 -12.93
C PHE A 142 -10.46 -6.71 -14.03
N ASN A 143 -9.69 -6.83 -15.12
CA ASN A 143 -10.11 -7.52 -16.34
C ASN A 143 -11.46 -6.98 -16.89
N THR A 144 -11.69 -5.68 -16.73
CA THR A 144 -12.88 -4.96 -17.25
C THR A 144 -12.51 -4.15 -18.49
N LYS A 145 -13.52 -3.63 -19.21
CA LYS A 145 -13.26 -2.68 -20.31
C LYS A 145 -12.54 -1.41 -19.84
N ALA A 146 -12.86 -0.95 -18.63
CA ALA A 146 -12.26 0.25 -18.04
C ALA A 146 -10.84 -0.01 -17.51
N ASN A 147 -10.57 -1.22 -17.00
CA ASN A 147 -9.27 -1.67 -16.52
C ASN A 147 -8.96 -3.08 -17.05
N PRO A 148 -8.35 -3.20 -18.24
CA PRO A 148 -8.09 -4.50 -18.86
C PRO A 148 -6.89 -5.23 -18.23
N VAL A 149 -6.21 -4.63 -17.25
CA VAL A 149 -5.03 -5.21 -16.61
C VAL A 149 -5.43 -6.46 -15.83
N LYS A 150 -4.65 -7.53 -16.02
CA LYS A 150 -4.68 -8.75 -15.21
C LYS A 150 -3.48 -8.73 -14.28
N GLN A 151 -3.65 -8.28 -13.06
CA GLN A 151 -2.58 -8.23 -12.09
C GLN A 151 -2.14 -9.63 -11.65
N LEU A 152 -0.91 -9.71 -11.13
CA LEU A 152 -0.43 -10.89 -10.42
C LEU A 152 -1.16 -10.98 -9.08
N GLY A 153 -1.80 -12.12 -8.81
CA GLY A 153 -2.46 -12.39 -7.54
C GLY A 153 -1.88 -13.62 -6.86
N ARG A 154 -1.72 -13.60 -5.53
CA ARG A 154 -1.65 -14.83 -4.74
C ARG A 154 -2.80 -14.85 -3.74
N ARG A 155 -3.51 -15.97 -3.73
CA ARG A 155 -4.45 -16.38 -2.68
C ARG A 155 -3.66 -16.99 -1.53
#